data_AF-A0A9W5ZX92-F1
#
_entry.id   AF-A0A9W5ZX92-F1
#
_cell.length_a   1.000
_cell.length_b   1.000
_cell.length_c   1.000
_cell.angle_alpha   90.00
_cell.angle_beta   90.00
_cell.angle_gamma   90.00
#
_symmetry.space_group_name_H-M   'P 1'
#
loop_
_entity.id
_entity.type
_entity.pdbx_description
1 polymer ?
#
loop_
_entity_poly.entity_id
_entity_poly.type
_entity_poly.pdbx_seq_one_letter_code
_entity_poly.pdbx_strand_id
1 'polypeptide(L)'
;MEFSKLLDLENYPFQYSYPCDPKHSPPDRFFSQLPFRTSRLRDDFVELSASYDGDLEGHDISGRGHYMHWLMPECPPSLADAVLKICDASILWNDRTGMVSGLSDQHTADIQLALISLFKLGKPVVVPGLEDMEAGLQHFASLDKSYLEDVSSGIHEFTKARSLPIDNLTLDAYIEQRSVGFGLSVMVPWLRAAHEIEISTEEEKSIMQIIKKGSSVSALTNDYYSFHKEYDDAIGTGQSPKPYNAISVLMCDYAYSEDEAFQILKREILAQEVQLMEMVSIWLSAEQRSEDLRKLVTLYILACGGQNYWASFSPRYIKSHYVATKEERSHLVGPPGESIALQPLEYAESVPGKKYWSEFLRAMNVWLRLPAQSIKYMDTIFAHLCASSVM
;
A
#
# COMPACT_ATOMS: atom_id res chain seq x y z
N MET A 1 2.32 22.98 -2.29
CA MET A 1 2.64 22.60 -3.68
C MET A 1 1.38 22.00 -4.27
N GLU A 2 0.92 22.46 -5.42
CA GLU A 2 -0.29 21.90 -6.04
C GLU A 2 0.12 20.69 -6.90
N PHE A 3 -0.13 19.48 -6.41
CA PHE A 3 0.41 18.24 -7.02
C PHE A 3 -0.05 18.02 -8.46
N SER A 4 -1.26 18.48 -8.81
CA SER A 4 -1.80 18.41 -10.17
C SER A 4 -1.00 19.23 -11.18
N LYS A 5 -0.54 20.42 -10.80
CA LYS A 5 0.29 21.28 -11.65
C LYS A 5 1.66 20.69 -11.88
N LEU A 6 2.17 19.92 -10.91
CA LEU A 6 3.49 19.30 -11.00
C LEU A 6 3.59 18.27 -12.12
N LEU A 7 2.52 17.51 -12.34
CA LEU A 7 2.44 16.49 -13.39
C LEU A 7 1.98 17.05 -14.75
N ASP A 8 1.81 18.37 -14.85
CA ASP A 8 1.26 19.03 -16.03
C ASP A 8 -0.07 18.39 -16.51
N LEU A 9 -0.93 18.01 -15.55
CA LEU A 9 -2.21 17.36 -15.85
C LEU A 9 -3.17 18.25 -16.67
N GLU A 10 -2.89 19.54 -16.77
CA GLU A 10 -3.66 20.47 -17.59
C GLU A 10 -3.38 20.29 -19.08
N ASN A 11 -2.15 19.92 -19.45
CA ASN A 11 -1.74 19.74 -20.85
C ASN A 11 -1.67 18.27 -21.28
N TYR A 12 -1.74 17.31 -20.35
CA TYR A 12 -1.81 15.89 -20.71
C TYR A 12 -3.12 15.57 -21.47
N PRO A 13 -3.07 14.85 -22.61
CA PRO A 13 -4.23 14.62 -23.47
C PRO A 13 -5.14 13.51 -22.94
N PHE A 14 -5.79 13.74 -21.80
CA PHE A 14 -6.76 12.82 -21.19
C PHE A 14 -7.96 12.57 -22.12
N GLN A 15 -8.19 11.32 -22.49
CA GLN A 15 -9.26 10.92 -23.41
C GLN A 15 -10.44 10.31 -22.66
N TYR A 16 -10.15 9.53 -21.62
CA TYR A 16 -11.13 8.62 -21.02
C TYR A 16 -11.52 8.99 -19.58
N SER A 17 -11.07 10.12 -19.04
CA SER A 17 -11.36 10.50 -17.65
C SER A 17 -11.66 11.99 -17.41
N TYR A 18 -12.18 12.26 -16.21
CA TYR A 18 -12.42 13.59 -15.64
C TYR A 18 -11.44 13.88 -14.51
N PRO A 19 -11.08 15.16 -14.27
CA PRO A 19 -10.10 15.57 -13.25
C PRO A 19 -10.57 15.40 -11.79
N CYS A 20 -11.85 15.08 -11.57
CA CYS A 20 -12.44 14.83 -10.26
C CYS A 20 -13.57 13.80 -10.40
N ASP A 21 -14.24 13.42 -9.30
CA ASP A 21 -15.53 12.72 -9.38
C ASP A 21 -16.62 13.75 -9.75
N PRO A 22 -17.15 13.73 -10.99
CA PRO A 22 -18.07 14.76 -11.44
C PRO A 22 -19.44 14.71 -10.74
N LYS A 23 -19.79 13.58 -10.12
CA LYS A 23 -21.10 13.39 -9.47
C LYS A 23 -21.03 13.56 -7.94
N HIS A 24 -19.83 13.63 -7.34
CA HIS A 24 -19.68 13.63 -5.88
C HIS A 24 -18.56 14.53 -5.38
N SER A 25 -18.84 15.23 -4.27
CA SER A 25 -17.78 15.83 -3.45
C SER A 25 -16.88 14.75 -2.83
N PRO A 26 -15.60 15.06 -2.54
CA PRO A 26 -14.76 14.15 -1.77
C PRO A 26 -15.43 13.69 -0.48
N PRO A 27 -15.32 12.41 -0.09
CA PRO A 27 -15.88 11.92 1.17
C PRO A 27 -15.24 12.59 2.38
N ASP A 28 -15.98 12.72 3.48
CA ASP A 28 -15.49 13.38 4.71
C ASP A 28 -14.22 12.73 5.29
N ARG A 29 -14.03 11.43 5.07
CA ARG A 29 -12.87 10.68 5.55
C ARG A 29 -11.65 10.84 4.63
N PHE A 30 -11.81 11.34 3.41
CA PHE A 30 -10.74 11.47 2.44
C PHE A 30 -9.76 12.59 2.85
N PHE A 31 -8.48 12.26 2.93
CA PHE A 31 -7.44 13.22 3.32
C PHE A 31 -6.20 13.23 2.40
N SER A 32 -6.13 12.32 1.43
CA SER A 32 -5.00 12.25 0.50
C SER A 32 -4.94 13.51 -0.36
N GLN A 33 -3.71 13.94 -0.66
CA GLN A 33 -3.44 15.08 -1.54
C GLN A 33 -3.03 14.65 -2.94
N LEU A 34 -2.80 13.34 -3.17
CA LEU A 34 -2.42 12.83 -4.47
C LEU A 34 -3.51 13.10 -5.52
N PRO A 35 -3.12 13.49 -6.74
CA PRO A 35 -4.08 13.71 -7.80
C PRO A 35 -4.70 12.38 -8.21
N PHE A 36 -6.01 12.40 -8.47
CA PHE A 36 -6.73 11.27 -9.04
C PHE A 36 -7.63 11.77 -10.16
N ARG A 37 -8.07 10.83 -11.00
CA ARG A 37 -9.06 11.08 -12.05
C ARG A 37 -10.14 10.03 -11.97
N THR A 38 -11.27 10.31 -12.61
CA THR A 38 -12.42 9.39 -12.66
C THR A 38 -12.69 9.00 -14.09
N SER A 39 -12.69 7.70 -14.38
CA SER A 39 -13.01 7.16 -15.71
C SER A 39 -14.41 7.57 -16.17
N ARG A 40 -14.54 7.77 -17.48
CA ARG A 40 -15.80 7.96 -18.21
C ARG A 40 -16.59 6.66 -18.34
N LEU A 41 -15.92 5.51 -18.20
CA LEU A 41 -16.50 4.16 -18.30
C LEU A 41 -17.21 3.73 -17.01
N ARG A 42 -17.75 4.70 -16.26
CA ARG A 42 -18.25 4.45 -14.91
C ARG A 42 -19.38 3.44 -14.89
N ASP A 43 -20.36 3.64 -15.76
CA ASP A 43 -21.56 2.82 -15.81
C ASP A 43 -21.21 1.47 -16.46
N ASP A 44 -20.36 1.48 -17.50
CA ASP A 44 -19.85 0.27 -18.17
C ASP A 44 -19.16 -0.70 -17.21
N PHE A 45 -18.25 -0.22 -16.37
CA PHE A 45 -17.54 -1.06 -15.39
C PHE A 45 -18.48 -1.65 -14.33
N VAL A 46 -19.53 -0.94 -13.93
CA VAL A 46 -20.52 -1.47 -12.97
C VAL A 46 -21.39 -2.54 -13.64
N GLU A 47 -21.84 -2.29 -14.87
CA GLU A 47 -22.62 -3.24 -15.66
C GLU A 47 -21.83 -4.50 -15.98
N LEU A 48 -20.56 -4.37 -16.37
CA LEU A 48 -19.66 -5.50 -16.63
C LEU A 48 -19.45 -6.33 -15.36
N SER A 49 -19.16 -5.70 -14.21
CA SER A 49 -18.91 -6.41 -12.95
C SER A 49 -20.16 -7.15 -12.46
N ALA A 50 -21.35 -6.54 -12.63
CA ALA A 50 -22.63 -7.18 -12.31
C ALA A 50 -22.99 -8.36 -13.24
N SER A 51 -22.32 -8.49 -14.40
CA SER A 51 -22.57 -9.58 -15.35
C SER A 51 -21.78 -10.85 -15.05
N TYR A 52 -20.82 -10.80 -14.13
CA TYR A 52 -20.02 -11.94 -13.74
C TYR A 52 -20.79 -12.85 -12.77
N ASP A 53 -20.66 -14.16 -12.97
CA ASP A 53 -21.42 -15.18 -12.23
C ASP A 53 -20.74 -15.40 -10.86
N GLY A 54 -21.24 -14.75 -9.81
CA GLY A 54 -20.67 -14.83 -8.46
C GLY A 54 -21.51 -14.08 -7.42
N ASP A 55 -21.45 -14.51 -6.16
CA ASP A 55 -22.05 -13.75 -5.06
C ASP A 55 -21.46 -12.33 -5.04
N LEU A 56 -22.33 -11.32 -5.01
CA LEU A 56 -21.96 -9.90 -5.00
C LEU A 56 -21.08 -9.49 -3.79
N GLU A 57 -20.88 -10.39 -2.83
CA GLU A 57 -19.96 -10.27 -1.69
C GLU A 57 -18.50 -10.42 -2.14
N GLY A 58 -17.99 -9.45 -2.91
CA GLY A 58 -16.58 -9.46 -3.34
C GLY A 58 -16.21 -8.44 -4.42
N HIS A 59 -17.19 -7.90 -5.15
CA HIS A 59 -16.92 -6.86 -6.14
C HIS A 59 -16.66 -5.52 -5.44
N ASP A 60 -15.58 -4.83 -5.82
CA ASP A 60 -15.17 -3.54 -5.24
C ASP A 60 -16.02 -2.36 -5.76
N ILE A 61 -17.32 -2.61 -5.88
CA ILE A 61 -18.35 -1.64 -6.22
C ILE A 61 -18.76 -0.86 -4.97
N SER A 62 -18.56 0.44 -5.04
CA SER A 62 -19.10 1.39 -4.08
C SER A 62 -20.39 2.02 -4.61
N GLY A 63 -21.11 2.76 -3.74
CA GLY A 63 -22.21 3.62 -4.18
C GLY A 63 -21.79 4.72 -5.18
N ARG A 64 -20.49 4.90 -5.43
CA ARG A 64 -19.95 5.88 -6.38
C ARG A 64 -19.43 5.26 -7.69
N GLY A 65 -19.31 3.94 -7.76
CA GLY A 65 -18.72 3.20 -8.89
C GLY A 65 -17.76 2.10 -8.46
N HIS A 66 -17.24 1.39 -9.45
CA HIS A 66 -16.23 0.33 -9.32
C HIS A 66 -14.84 0.93 -9.03
N TYR A 67 -13.98 0.18 -8.35
CA TYR A 67 -12.60 0.58 -8.04
C TYR A 67 -11.77 1.01 -9.26
N MET A 68 -11.92 0.27 -10.37
CA MET A 68 -11.20 0.55 -11.63
C MET A 68 -11.42 1.94 -12.21
N HIS A 69 -12.53 2.62 -11.84
CA HIS A 69 -12.80 4.01 -12.24
C HIS A 69 -11.70 4.96 -11.83
N TRP A 70 -11.07 4.68 -10.70
CA TRP A 70 -10.05 5.52 -10.10
C TRP A 70 -8.66 4.91 -10.21
N LEU A 71 -8.53 3.58 -10.22
CA LEU A 71 -7.24 2.91 -10.35
C LEU A 71 -6.64 3.05 -11.76
N MET A 72 -7.43 2.85 -12.81
CA MET A 72 -7.01 3.04 -14.20
C MET A 72 -7.98 4.00 -14.90
N PRO A 73 -7.97 5.30 -14.54
CA PRO A 73 -8.98 6.23 -15.00
C PRO A 73 -8.92 6.46 -16.52
N GLU A 74 -7.75 6.29 -17.12
CA GLU A 74 -7.54 6.38 -18.58
C GLU A 74 -7.59 5.03 -19.30
N CYS A 75 -8.11 3.96 -18.68
CA CYS A 75 -8.25 2.66 -19.34
C CYS A 75 -9.02 2.78 -20.67
N PRO A 76 -8.47 2.31 -21.80
CA PRO A 76 -9.21 2.28 -23.06
C PRO A 76 -10.47 1.42 -22.95
N PRO A 77 -11.59 1.83 -23.58
CA PRO A 77 -12.85 1.06 -23.53
C PRO A 77 -12.72 -0.38 -24.00
N SER A 78 -11.85 -0.64 -24.99
CA SER A 78 -11.58 -1.99 -25.51
C SER A 78 -10.96 -2.94 -24.48
N LEU A 79 -10.33 -2.42 -23.42
CA LEU A 79 -9.66 -3.19 -22.39
C LEU A 79 -10.45 -3.25 -21.08
N ALA A 80 -11.59 -2.57 -20.99
CA ALA A 80 -12.37 -2.43 -19.76
C ALA A 80 -12.78 -3.79 -19.16
N ASP A 81 -13.28 -4.71 -19.98
CA ASP A 81 -13.64 -6.07 -19.55
C ASP A 81 -12.43 -6.85 -19.00
N ALA A 82 -11.30 -6.80 -19.71
CA ALA A 82 -10.10 -7.54 -19.32
C ALA A 82 -9.51 -7.04 -18.00
N VAL A 83 -9.40 -5.71 -17.81
CA VAL A 83 -8.89 -5.14 -16.55
C VAL A 83 -9.82 -5.42 -15.38
N LEU A 84 -11.14 -5.38 -15.62
CA LEU A 84 -12.13 -5.64 -14.58
C LEU A 84 -12.03 -7.08 -14.08
N LYS A 85 -11.94 -8.05 -14.99
CA LYS A 85 -11.79 -9.47 -14.64
C LYS A 85 -10.54 -9.76 -13.82
N ILE A 86 -9.40 -9.19 -14.23
CA ILE A 86 -8.15 -9.33 -13.48
C ILE A 86 -8.31 -8.71 -12.08
N CYS A 87 -8.90 -7.52 -12.00
CA CYS A 87 -9.05 -6.79 -10.74
C CYS A 87 -9.97 -7.53 -9.77
N ASP A 88 -11.21 -7.84 -10.16
CA ASP A 88 -12.21 -8.48 -9.30
C ASP A 88 -11.72 -9.85 -8.80
N ALA A 89 -11.12 -10.65 -9.67
CA ALA A 89 -10.54 -11.93 -9.27
C ALA A 89 -9.38 -11.77 -8.29
N SER A 90 -8.51 -10.76 -8.49
CA SER A 90 -7.39 -10.49 -7.57
C SER A 90 -7.86 -10.05 -6.19
N ILE A 91 -8.92 -9.25 -6.14
CA ILE A 91 -9.53 -8.75 -4.89
C ILE A 91 -10.23 -9.87 -4.13
N LEU A 92 -11.03 -10.68 -4.84
CA LEU A 92 -11.70 -11.85 -4.29
C LEU A 92 -10.67 -12.85 -3.75
N TRP A 93 -9.57 -13.06 -4.47
CA TRP A 93 -8.43 -13.84 -4.01
C TRP A 93 -7.81 -13.28 -2.73
N ASN A 94 -7.57 -11.97 -2.68
CA ASN A 94 -7.00 -11.30 -1.51
C ASN A 94 -7.87 -11.48 -0.25
N ASP A 95 -9.20 -11.38 -0.36
CA ASP A 95 -10.10 -11.62 0.77
C ASP A 95 -10.11 -13.08 1.21
N ARG A 96 -10.27 -14.01 0.26
CA ARG A 96 -10.34 -15.44 0.57
C ARG A 96 -9.05 -15.96 1.22
N THR A 97 -7.89 -15.44 0.80
CA THR A 97 -6.59 -15.79 1.41
C THR A 97 -6.34 -15.10 2.74
N GLY A 98 -6.92 -13.92 2.99
CA GLY A 98 -6.86 -13.27 4.30
C GLY A 98 -7.65 -14.01 5.39
N MET A 99 -8.75 -14.67 5.01
CA MET A 99 -9.66 -15.31 5.97
C MET A 99 -9.28 -16.73 6.42
N VAL A 100 -8.43 -17.45 5.68
CA VAL A 100 -8.15 -18.88 5.96
C VAL A 100 -6.65 -19.15 6.11
N SER A 101 -6.22 -19.44 7.33
CA SER A 101 -4.86 -19.92 7.59
C SER A 101 -4.63 -21.29 6.93
N GLY A 102 -3.58 -21.42 6.12
CA GLY A 102 -3.18 -22.67 5.46
C GLY A 102 -3.68 -22.88 4.02
N LEU A 103 -4.68 -22.13 3.54
CA LEU A 103 -5.03 -22.10 2.10
C LEU A 103 -4.09 -21.19 1.29
N SER A 104 -3.34 -20.30 1.96
CA SER A 104 -2.46 -19.32 1.32
C SER A 104 -1.41 -19.97 0.44
N ASP A 105 -0.77 -21.06 0.87
CA ASP A 105 0.45 -21.51 0.22
C ASP A 105 0.17 -22.36 -1.02
N GLN A 106 -0.82 -23.27 -0.93
CA GLN A 106 -1.14 -24.17 -2.04
C GLN A 106 -1.92 -23.46 -3.15
N HIS A 107 -2.94 -22.66 -2.84
CA HIS A 107 -3.66 -21.92 -3.88
C HIS A 107 -2.84 -20.77 -4.47
N THR A 108 -1.94 -20.14 -3.71
CA THR A 108 -1.01 -19.17 -4.29
C THR A 108 -0.01 -19.86 -5.22
N ALA A 109 0.45 -21.07 -4.88
CA ALA A 109 1.25 -21.88 -5.79
C ALA A 109 0.45 -22.25 -7.05
N ASP A 110 -0.85 -22.54 -6.95
CA ASP A 110 -1.72 -22.83 -8.09
C ASP A 110 -1.92 -21.61 -9.00
N ILE A 111 -2.09 -20.41 -8.44
CA ILE A 111 -2.16 -19.15 -9.20
C ILE A 111 -0.83 -18.87 -9.89
N GLN A 112 0.28 -18.98 -9.15
CA GLN A 112 1.62 -18.83 -9.72
C GLN A 112 1.82 -19.83 -10.86
N LEU A 113 1.39 -21.09 -10.68
CA LEU A 113 1.47 -22.12 -11.70
C LEU A 113 0.57 -21.78 -12.90
N ALA A 114 -0.63 -21.25 -12.68
CA ALA A 114 -1.55 -20.84 -13.74
C ALA A 114 -0.99 -19.67 -14.56
N LEU A 115 -0.46 -18.64 -13.89
CA LEU A 115 0.21 -17.51 -14.52
C LEU A 115 1.44 -17.98 -15.30
N ILE A 116 2.33 -18.75 -14.67
CA ILE A 116 3.54 -19.28 -15.33
C ILE A 116 3.17 -20.17 -16.52
N SER A 117 2.13 -21.00 -16.41
CA SER A 117 1.70 -21.89 -17.50
C SER A 117 1.08 -21.11 -18.65
N LEU A 118 0.24 -20.12 -18.35
CA LEU A 118 -0.32 -19.22 -19.36
C LEU A 118 0.82 -18.50 -20.12
N PHE A 119 1.79 -17.95 -19.40
CA PHE A 119 2.83 -17.12 -20.00
C PHE A 119 3.95 -17.91 -20.67
N LYS A 120 4.43 -19.00 -20.06
CA LYS A 120 5.53 -19.80 -20.62
C LYS A 120 5.06 -20.85 -21.63
N LEU A 121 3.86 -21.40 -21.45
CA LEU A 121 3.41 -22.55 -22.24
C LEU A 121 2.28 -22.19 -23.21
N GLY A 122 1.68 -20.99 -23.09
CA GLY A 122 0.50 -20.59 -23.88
C GLY A 122 -0.72 -21.49 -23.62
N LYS A 123 -0.69 -22.23 -22.52
CA LYS A 123 -1.75 -23.17 -22.10
C LYS A 123 -2.13 -22.81 -20.67
N PRO A 124 -3.31 -22.22 -20.45
CA PRO A 124 -3.75 -21.94 -19.10
C PRO A 124 -3.91 -23.24 -18.32
N VAL A 125 -3.50 -23.21 -17.06
CA VAL A 125 -3.97 -24.18 -16.07
C VAL A 125 -5.26 -23.60 -15.52
N VAL A 126 -6.38 -24.29 -15.76
CA VAL A 126 -7.67 -23.89 -15.19
C VAL A 126 -7.60 -24.11 -13.69
N VAL A 127 -7.61 -23.01 -12.94
CA VAL A 127 -7.78 -23.02 -11.49
C VAL A 127 -9.25 -22.70 -11.22
N PRO A 128 -10.03 -23.64 -10.65
CA PRO A 128 -11.46 -23.41 -10.38
C PRO A 128 -11.68 -22.12 -9.57
N GLY A 129 -12.53 -21.22 -10.08
CA GLY A 129 -12.82 -19.93 -9.47
C GLY A 129 -11.91 -18.77 -9.88
N LEU A 130 -11.04 -18.96 -10.89
CA LEU A 130 -10.17 -17.92 -11.48
C LEU A 130 -10.31 -17.82 -13.00
N GLU A 131 -11.39 -18.37 -13.57
CA GLU A 131 -11.66 -18.40 -15.00
C GLU A 131 -11.71 -16.99 -15.60
N ASP A 132 -12.29 -16.03 -14.87
CA ASP A 132 -12.32 -14.63 -15.29
C ASP A 132 -10.92 -14.02 -15.32
N MET A 133 -10.10 -14.28 -14.30
CA MET A 133 -8.71 -13.82 -14.27
C MET A 133 -7.96 -14.34 -15.50
N GLU A 134 -8.09 -15.64 -15.79
CA GLU A 134 -7.48 -16.28 -16.95
C GLU A 134 -7.90 -15.62 -18.26
N ALA A 135 -9.21 -15.36 -18.44
CA ALA A 135 -9.73 -14.71 -19.65
C ALA A 135 -9.20 -13.27 -19.81
N GLY A 136 -9.14 -12.50 -18.72
CA GLY A 136 -8.56 -11.15 -18.73
C GLY A 136 -7.07 -11.17 -19.09
N LEU A 137 -6.31 -12.10 -18.51
CA LEU A 137 -4.88 -12.27 -18.80
C LEU A 137 -4.63 -12.70 -20.25
N GLN A 138 -5.47 -13.58 -20.81
CA GLN A 138 -5.38 -13.98 -22.22
C GLN A 138 -5.59 -12.79 -23.17
N HIS A 139 -6.52 -11.89 -22.86
CA HIS A 139 -6.72 -10.68 -23.64
C HIS A 139 -5.45 -9.81 -23.60
N PHE A 140 -4.90 -9.53 -22.43
CA PHE A 140 -3.66 -8.76 -22.34
C PHE A 140 -2.47 -9.43 -23.03
N ALA A 141 -2.34 -10.76 -22.91
CA ALA A 141 -1.29 -11.53 -23.59
C ALA A 141 -1.39 -11.49 -25.12
N SER A 142 -2.56 -11.12 -25.66
CA SER A 142 -2.76 -10.91 -27.10
C SER A 142 -2.26 -9.55 -27.60
N LEU A 143 -2.06 -8.57 -26.70
CA LEU A 143 -1.58 -7.23 -27.03
C LEU A 143 -0.05 -7.23 -27.21
N ASP A 144 0.68 -7.66 -26.18
CA ASP A 144 2.13 -7.87 -26.20
C ASP A 144 2.54 -8.81 -25.06
N LYS A 145 3.38 -9.79 -25.38
CA LYS A 145 3.87 -10.79 -24.43
C LYS A 145 5.04 -10.32 -23.59
N SER A 146 5.74 -9.26 -24.00
CA SER A 146 6.92 -8.75 -23.28
C SER A 146 6.60 -8.38 -21.82
N TYR A 147 5.41 -7.81 -21.58
CA TYR A 147 4.94 -7.41 -20.25
C TYR A 147 4.61 -8.58 -19.31
N LEU A 148 4.41 -9.78 -19.83
CA LEU A 148 3.93 -10.92 -19.04
C LEU A 148 5.02 -11.49 -18.11
N GLU A 149 6.29 -11.40 -18.53
CA GLU A 149 7.42 -11.75 -17.67
C GLU A 149 7.52 -10.80 -16.48
N ASP A 150 7.35 -9.49 -16.73
CA ASP A 150 7.35 -8.46 -15.69
C ASP A 150 6.20 -8.66 -14.68
N VAL A 151 4.99 -8.95 -15.17
CA VAL A 151 3.82 -9.27 -14.33
C VAL A 151 4.09 -10.51 -13.47
N SER A 152 4.61 -11.58 -14.07
CA SER A 152 4.91 -12.82 -13.34
C SER A 152 5.95 -12.59 -12.25
N SER A 153 7.00 -11.81 -12.54
CA SER A 153 8.03 -11.46 -11.56
C SER A 153 7.44 -10.62 -10.43
N GLY A 154 6.65 -9.61 -10.76
CA GLY A 154 5.99 -8.74 -9.79
C GLY A 154 5.05 -9.50 -8.84
N ILE A 155 4.25 -10.44 -9.36
CA ILE A 155 3.35 -11.28 -8.55
C ILE A 155 4.14 -12.20 -7.60
N HIS A 156 5.28 -12.73 -8.07
CA HIS A 156 6.16 -13.55 -7.23
C HIS A 156 6.74 -12.74 -6.06
N GLU A 157 7.29 -11.56 -6.34
CA GLU A 157 7.86 -10.68 -5.31
C GLU A 157 6.80 -10.21 -4.31
N PHE A 158 5.63 -9.78 -4.80
CA PHE A 158 4.47 -9.41 -4.01
C PHE A 158 4.07 -10.52 -3.03
N THR A 159 3.91 -11.74 -3.54
CA THR A 159 3.52 -12.89 -2.74
C THR A 159 4.53 -13.15 -1.62
N LYS A 160 5.81 -13.18 -1.99
CA LYS A 160 6.89 -13.48 -1.05
C LYS A 160 6.96 -12.44 0.06
N ALA A 161 6.81 -11.16 -0.26
CA ALA A 161 6.83 -10.07 0.72
C ALA A 161 5.67 -10.15 1.73
N ARG A 162 4.49 -10.59 1.27
CA ARG A 162 3.31 -10.77 2.13
C ARG A 162 3.45 -11.93 3.13
N SER A 163 4.23 -12.96 2.80
CA SER A 163 4.45 -14.12 3.69
C SER A 163 5.46 -13.86 4.82
N LEU A 164 6.12 -12.71 4.84
CA LEU A 164 7.13 -12.38 5.86
C LEU A 164 6.46 -11.93 7.18
N PRO A 165 6.97 -12.36 8.35
CA PRO A 165 6.40 -12.01 9.65
C PRO A 165 6.55 -10.51 9.96
N ILE A 166 5.65 -9.97 10.78
CA ILE A 166 5.67 -8.55 11.20
C ILE A 166 5.96 -8.35 12.70
N ASP A 167 6.36 -9.39 13.39
CA ASP A 167 6.67 -9.29 14.81
C ASP A 167 8.02 -8.59 15.04
N ASN A 168 8.04 -7.64 15.98
CA ASN A 168 9.21 -6.85 16.35
C ASN A 168 9.83 -6.02 15.20
N LEU A 169 9.05 -5.66 14.18
CA LEU A 169 9.51 -4.74 13.13
C LEU A 169 9.40 -3.29 13.61
N THR A 170 10.40 -2.48 13.23
CA THR A 170 10.21 -1.03 13.23
C THR A 170 9.16 -0.66 12.18
N LEU A 171 8.48 0.48 12.36
CA LEU A 171 7.54 0.99 11.37
C LEU A 171 8.21 1.13 9.99
N ASP A 172 9.46 1.59 9.94
CA ASP A 172 10.20 1.75 8.68
C ASP A 172 10.46 0.40 7.99
N ALA A 173 10.86 -0.62 8.76
CA ALA A 173 11.05 -1.98 8.23
C ALA A 173 9.73 -2.59 7.74
N TYR A 174 8.64 -2.34 8.47
CA TYR A 174 7.30 -2.72 8.03
C TYR A 174 6.93 -2.01 6.72
N ILE A 175 7.12 -0.69 6.61
CA ILE A 175 6.81 0.09 5.40
C ILE A 175 7.59 -0.46 4.20
N GLU A 176 8.87 -0.78 4.37
CA GLU A 176 9.68 -1.34 3.30
C GLU A 176 9.11 -2.67 2.81
N GLN A 177 8.79 -3.60 3.71
CA GLN A 177 8.18 -4.87 3.34
C GLN A 177 6.79 -4.68 2.70
N ARG A 178 5.98 -3.80 3.30
CA ARG A 178 4.61 -3.52 2.89
C ARG A 178 4.53 -2.86 1.51
N SER A 179 5.52 -2.06 1.14
CA SER A 179 5.61 -1.42 -0.19
C SER A 179 5.67 -2.43 -1.33
N VAL A 180 6.22 -3.63 -1.09
CA VAL A 180 6.24 -4.73 -2.06
C VAL A 180 4.99 -5.61 -1.92
N GLY A 181 4.60 -5.91 -0.67
CA GLY A 181 3.47 -6.78 -0.36
C GLY A 181 2.06 -6.20 -0.59
N PHE A 182 1.93 -4.96 -1.08
CA PHE A 182 0.64 -4.35 -1.45
C PHE A 182 0.24 -4.61 -2.91
N GLY A 183 1.21 -4.82 -3.80
CA GLY A 183 0.94 -5.25 -5.18
C GLY A 183 0.60 -4.14 -6.17
N LEU A 184 0.56 -2.86 -5.77
CA LEU A 184 0.28 -1.76 -6.73
C LEU A 184 1.37 -1.62 -7.80
N SER A 185 2.61 -2.00 -7.51
CA SER A 185 3.70 -2.06 -8.51
C SER A 185 3.39 -3.03 -9.66
N VAL A 186 2.58 -4.08 -9.43
CA VAL A 186 2.12 -5.02 -10.46
C VAL A 186 1.22 -4.32 -11.49
N MET A 187 0.67 -3.13 -11.18
CA MET A 187 -0.06 -2.31 -12.14
C MET A 187 0.82 -1.67 -13.21
N VAL A 188 2.13 -1.54 -13.00
CA VAL A 188 3.01 -0.85 -13.95
C VAL A 188 3.05 -1.55 -15.31
N PRO A 189 3.27 -2.89 -15.40
CA PRO A 189 3.14 -3.60 -16.67
C PRO A 189 1.75 -3.48 -17.32
N TRP A 190 0.66 -3.50 -16.53
CA TRP A 190 -0.71 -3.31 -17.05
C TRP A 190 -0.92 -1.93 -17.65
N LEU A 191 -0.41 -0.88 -16.99
CA LEU A 191 -0.44 0.48 -17.50
C LEU A 191 0.36 0.60 -18.80
N ARG A 192 1.53 -0.05 -18.90
CA ARG A 192 2.32 -0.05 -20.12
C ARG A 192 1.58 -0.71 -21.27
N ALA A 193 1.06 -1.92 -21.06
CA ALA A 193 0.33 -2.68 -22.06
C ALA A 193 -0.95 -1.95 -22.51
N ALA A 194 -1.73 -1.41 -21.57
CA ALA A 194 -3.00 -0.73 -21.90
C ALA A 194 -2.81 0.59 -22.67
N HIS A 195 -1.64 1.20 -22.59
CA HIS A 195 -1.36 2.51 -23.17
C HIS A 195 -0.26 2.50 -24.24
N GLU A 196 0.17 1.31 -24.65
CA GLU A 196 1.22 1.10 -25.66
C GLU A 196 2.50 1.89 -25.33
N ILE A 197 2.93 1.82 -24.06
CA ILE A 197 4.09 2.59 -23.55
C ILE A 197 5.36 1.76 -23.68
N GLU A 198 6.30 2.25 -24.49
CA GLU A 198 7.61 1.64 -24.66
C GLU A 198 8.67 2.45 -23.92
N ILE A 199 9.39 1.78 -23.00
CA ILE A 199 10.49 2.38 -22.24
C ILE A 199 11.69 1.43 -22.22
N SER A 200 12.90 1.98 -22.15
CA SER A 200 14.11 1.19 -21.99
C SER A 200 14.28 0.67 -20.55
N THR A 201 15.16 -0.32 -20.37
CA THR A 201 15.52 -0.82 -19.04
C THR A 201 16.17 0.28 -18.17
N GLU A 202 16.92 1.21 -18.76
CA GLU A 202 17.50 2.36 -18.05
C GLU A 202 16.40 3.33 -17.58
N GLU A 203 15.41 3.57 -18.42
CA GLU A 203 14.24 4.40 -18.09
C GLU A 203 13.43 3.78 -16.96
N GLU A 204 13.16 2.48 -17.03
CA GLU A 204 12.49 1.72 -15.97
C GLU A 204 13.23 1.82 -14.63
N LYS A 205 14.55 1.57 -14.63
CA LYS A 205 15.39 1.72 -13.43
C LYS A 205 15.30 3.12 -12.83
N SER A 206 15.16 4.13 -13.67
CA SER A 206 15.11 5.53 -13.22
C SER A 206 13.84 5.89 -12.45
N ILE A 207 12.77 5.10 -12.55
CA ILE A 207 11.47 5.34 -11.88
C ILE A 207 11.19 4.35 -10.75
N MET A 208 12.02 3.33 -10.54
CA MET A 208 11.81 2.30 -9.51
C MET A 208 11.57 2.88 -8.11
N GLN A 209 12.31 3.92 -7.72
CA GLN A 209 12.13 4.55 -6.41
C GLN A 209 10.81 5.32 -6.30
N ILE A 210 10.35 5.95 -7.40
CA ILE A 210 9.03 6.60 -7.47
C ILE A 210 7.93 5.54 -7.36
N ILE A 211 8.07 4.41 -8.06
CA ILE A 211 7.13 3.29 -7.98
C ILE A 211 7.06 2.76 -6.55
N LYS A 212 8.21 2.40 -5.95
CA LYS A 212 8.28 1.90 -4.57
C LYS A 212 7.62 2.86 -3.58
N LYS A 213 7.88 4.17 -3.71
CA LYS A 213 7.30 5.20 -2.83
C LYS A 213 5.79 5.38 -3.05
N GLY A 214 5.30 5.34 -4.29
CA GLY A 214 3.86 5.37 -4.56
C GLY A 214 3.13 4.13 -4.00
N SER A 215 3.77 2.97 -4.10
CA SER A 215 3.24 1.73 -3.53
C SER A 215 3.21 1.79 -2.00
N SER A 216 4.24 2.34 -1.34
CA SER A 216 4.22 2.50 0.12
C SER A 216 3.11 3.44 0.60
N VAL A 217 2.91 4.59 -0.06
CA VAL A 217 1.83 5.53 0.25
C VAL A 217 0.46 4.85 0.15
N SER A 218 0.22 4.14 -0.95
CA SER A 218 -1.06 3.48 -1.20
C SER A 218 -1.30 2.33 -0.23
N ALA A 219 -0.24 1.60 0.13
CA ALA A 219 -0.31 0.52 1.10
C ALA A 219 -0.63 1.01 2.52
N LEU A 220 0.01 2.09 2.97
CA LEU A 220 -0.30 2.69 4.28
C LEU A 220 -1.70 3.29 4.31
N THR A 221 -2.17 3.83 3.18
CA THR A 221 -3.55 4.31 3.05
C THR A 221 -4.54 3.16 3.10
N ASN A 222 -4.23 2.01 2.48
CA ASN A 222 -5.00 0.79 2.66
C ASN A 222 -5.04 0.38 4.13
N ASP A 223 -3.89 0.22 4.78
CA ASP A 223 -3.79 -0.15 6.20
C ASP A 223 -4.64 0.77 7.10
N TYR A 224 -4.59 2.09 6.84
CA TYR A 224 -5.39 3.08 7.57
C TYR A 224 -6.89 2.81 7.46
N TYR A 225 -7.41 2.56 6.26
CA TYR A 225 -8.85 2.35 6.08
C TYR A 225 -9.28 0.91 6.39
N SER A 226 -8.43 -0.08 6.19
CA SER A 226 -8.75 -1.50 6.34
C SER A 226 -8.58 -2.05 7.75
N PHE A 227 -7.88 -1.35 8.65
CA PHE A 227 -7.53 -1.86 9.98
C PHE A 227 -8.71 -2.47 10.75
N HIS A 228 -9.85 -1.77 10.83
CA HIS A 228 -11.01 -2.29 11.57
C HIS A 228 -11.55 -3.58 10.95
N LYS A 229 -11.70 -3.62 9.63
CA LYS A 229 -12.10 -4.83 8.91
C LYS A 229 -11.13 -5.98 9.19
N GLU A 230 -9.83 -5.75 9.03
CA GLU A 230 -8.82 -6.80 9.18
C GLU A 230 -8.76 -7.34 10.61
N TYR A 231 -8.95 -6.47 11.60
CA TYR A 231 -9.07 -6.87 13.00
C TYR A 231 -10.33 -7.71 13.24
N ASP A 232 -11.47 -7.24 12.76
CA ASP A 232 -12.75 -7.91 12.92
C ASP A 232 -12.74 -9.31 12.27
N ASP A 233 -12.16 -9.42 11.07
CA ASP A 233 -12.01 -10.68 10.35
C ASP A 233 -11.04 -11.63 11.09
N ALA A 234 -9.94 -11.11 11.66
CA ALA A 234 -9.00 -11.92 12.45
C ALA A 234 -9.66 -12.48 13.72
N ILE A 235 -10.43 -11.66 14.45
CA ILE A 235 -11.19 -12.11 15.63
C ILE A 235 -12.28 -13.11 15.24
N GLY A 236 -13.07 -12.79 14.21
CA GLY A 236 -14.18 -13.63 13.75
C GLY A 236 -13.75 -15.02 13.27
N THR A 237 -12.52 -15.15 12.79
CA THR A 237 -11.93 -16.42 12.33
C THR A 237 -11.07 -17.12 13.39
N GLY A 238 -10.94 -16.54 14.60
CA GLY A 238 -10.12 -17.09 15.69
C GLY A 238 -8.61 -17.04 15.42
N GLN A 239 -8.17 -16.17 14.51
CA GLN A 239 -6.75 -15.93 14.22
C GLN A 239 -6.11 -15.00 15.27
N SER A 240 -4.79 -14.83 15.18
CA SER A 240 -4.08 -13.83 15.98
C SER A 240 -4.68 -12.45 15.78
N PRO A 241 -4.96 -11.67 16.85
CA PRO A 241 -5.61 -10.37 16.74
C PRO A 241 -4.69 -9.28 16.17
N LYS A 242 -3.43 -9.57 15.85
CA LYS A 242 -2.49 -8.64 15.22
C LYS A 242 -2.56 -8.80 13.69
N PRO A 243 -3.45 -8.08 12.97
CA PRO A 243 -3.46 -8.15 11.52
C PRO A 243 -2.19 -7.55 10.92
N TYR A 244 -1.86 -7.99 9.69
CA TYR A 244 -0.75 -7.47 8.89
C TYR A 244 -1.03 -6.01 8.48
N ASN A 245 -0.81 -5.08 9.40
CA ASN A 245 -1.29 -3.70 9.29
C ASN A 245 -0.40 -2.72 10.10
N ALA A 246 -0.11 -1.55 9.56
CA ALA A 246 0.69 -0.51 10.22
C ALA A 246 0.09 -0.04 11.56
N ILE A 247 -1.24 0.05 11.68
CA ILE A 247 -1.90 0.41 12.95
C ILE A 247 -1.60 -0.65 14.01
N SER A 248 -1.64 -1.94 13.66
CA SER A 248 -1.28 -3.02 14.58
C SER A 248 0.17 -2.93 15.04
N VAL A 249 1.10 -2.61 14.14
CA VAL A 249 2.52 -2.41 14.50
C VAL A 249 2.65 -1.25 15.49
N LEU A 250 2.00 -0.12 15.22
CA LEU A 250 2.01 1.04 16.13
C LEU A 250 1.40 0.74 17.51
N MET A 251 0.33 -0.05 17.56
CA MET A 251 -0.30 -0.41 18.83
C MET A 251 0.49 -1.47 19.60
N CYS A 252 0.91 -2.55 18.93
CA CYS A 252 1.58 -3.69 19.56
C CYS A 252 3.03 -3.38 19.92
N ASP A 253 3.77 -2.80 18.99
CA ASP A 253 5.24 -2.74 19.08
C ASP A 253 5.72 -1.38 19.61
N TYR A 254 4.88 -0.34 19.53
CA TYR A 254 5.18 1.00 20.06
C TYR A 254 4.30 1.42 21.25
N ALA A 255 3.34 0.59 21.67
CA ALA A 255 2.43 0.83 22.78
C ALA A 255 1.56 2.10 22.63
N TYR A 256 1.26 2.52 21.39
CA TYR A 256 0.34 3.62 21.15
C TYR A 256 -1.11 3.17 21.30
N SER A 257 -1.98 4.07 21.77
CA SER A 257 -3.42 3.84 21.69
C SER A 257 -3.90 3.82 20.24
N GLU A 258 -5.10 3.27 19.99
CA GLU A 258 -5.72 3.26 18.66
C GLU A 258 -5.77 4.68 18.06
N ASP A 259 -6.28 5.65 18.82
CA ASP A 259 -6.41 7.04 18.34
C ASP A 259 -5.03 7.65 18.01
N GLU A 260 -3.99 7.40 18.82
CA GLU A 260 -2.63 7.85 18.55
C GLU A 260 -2.05 7.19 17.30
N ALA A 261 -2.24 5.88 17.13
CA ALA A 261 -1.76 5.13 15.97
C ALA A 261 -2.37 5.67 14.66
N PHE A 262 -3.68 5.93 14.64
CA PHE A 262 -4.35 6.56 13.50
C PHE A 262 -3.79 7.96 13.20
N GLN A 263 -3.56 8.80 14.21
CA GLN A 263 -2.99 10.14 14.01
C GLN A 263 -1.53 10.09 13.54
N ILE A 264 -0.74 9.12 14.00
CA ILE A 264 0.64 8.91 13.56
C ILE A 264 0.64 8.44 12.10
N LEU A 265 -0.11 7.39 11.77
CA LEU A 265 -0.16 6.84 10.42
C LEU A 265 -0.67 7.85 9.39
N LYS A 266 -1.69 8.64 9.74
CA LYS A 266 -2.18 9.72 8.86
C LYS A 266 -1.10 10.76 8.55
N ARG A 267 -0.32 11.17 9.56
CA ARG A 267 0.78 12.12 9.37
C ARG A 267 1.89 11.52 8.52
N GLU A 268 2.20 10.23 8.73
CA GLU A 268 3.17 9.51 7.93
C GLU A 268 2.75 9.43 6.46
N ILE A 269 1.51 9.03 6.16
CA ILE A 269 0.97 9.00 4.78
C ILE A 269 1.13 10.37 4.11
N LEU A 270 0.68 11.44 4.77
CA LEU A 270 0.77 12.79 4.21
C LEU A 270 2.22 13.24 3.98
N ALA A 271 3.14 12.89 4.87
CA ALA A 271 4.56 13.19 4.70
C ALA A 271 5.14 12.40 3.52
N GLN A 272 4.76 11.13 3.34
CA GLN A 272 5.20 10.32 2.22
C GLN A 272 4.63 10.78 0.88
N GLU A 273 3.40 11.30 0.84
CA GLU A 273 2.82 11.92 -0.37
C GLU A 273 3.62 13.15 -0.81
N VAL A 274 4.02 14.01 0.14
CA VAL A 274 4.88 15.16 -0.17
C VAL A 274 6.22 14.70 -0.71
N GLN A 275 6.88 13.75 -0.06
CA GLN A 275 8.15 13.19 -0.52
C GLN A 275 8.04 12.55 -1.91
N LEU A 276 6.97 11.80 -2.19
CA LEU A 276 6.72 11.22 -3.51
C LEU A 276 6.66 12.30 -4.59
N MET A 277 5.90 13.36 -4.36
CA MET A 277 5.74 14.42 -5.34
C MET A 277 7.00 15.28 -5.49
N GLU A 278 7.81 15.43 -4.44
CA GLU A 278 9.15 16.01 -4.53
C GLU A 278 10.08 15.15 -5.39
N MET A 279 10.08 13.83 -5.20
CA MET A 279 10.84 12.91 -6.05
C MET A 279 10.43 13.03 -7.52
N VAL A 280 9.13 13.06 -7.80
CA VAL A 280 8.61 13.27 -9.17
C VAL A 280 9.03 14.64 -9.71
N SER A 281 8.98 15.70 -8.90
CA SER A 281 9.41 17.04 -9.30
C SER A 281 10.87 17.07 -9.74
N ILE A 282 11.75 16.51 -8.91
CA ILE A 282 13.18 16.45 -9.19
C ILE A 282 13.40 15.61 -10.45
N TRP A 283 12.70 14.49 -10.56
CA TRP A 283 12.80 13.58 -11.69
C TRP A 283 12.35 14.21 -13.02
N LEU A 284 11.26 14.99 -13.01
CA LEU A 284 10.72 15.70 -14.17
C LEU A 284 11.65 16.83 -14.66
N SER A 285 12.45 17.41 -13.75
CA SER A 285 13.36 18.51 -14.05
C SER A 285 14.63 18.08 -14.83
N ALA A 286 14.89 16.78 -14.95
CA ALA A 286 16.02 16.25 -15.70
C ALA A 286 15.78 16.32 -17.23
N GLU A 287 16.78 16.77 -18.01
CA GLU A 287 16.68 17.10 -19.45
C GLU A 287 16.45 15.92 -20.42
N GLN A 288 16.27 14.67 -19.96
CA GLN A 288 16.23 13.48 -20.83
C GLN A 288 15.18 12.45 -20.43
N ARG A 289 13.88 12.80 -20.51
CA ARG A 289 12.77 11.85 -20.26
C ARG A 289 11.90 11.73 -21.50
N SER A 290 11.71 10.51 -22.01
CA SER A 290 10.76 10.24 -23.10
C SER A 290 9.33 10.63 -22.70
N GLU A 291 8.49 10.88 -23.71
CA GLU A 291 7.07 11.15 -23.49
C GLU A 291 6.36 9.94 -22.86
N ASP A 292 6.71 8.73 -23.30
CA ASP A 292 6.19 7.46 -22.78
C ASP A 292 6.52 7.25 -21.31
N LEU A 293 7.76 7.53 -20.90
CA LEU A 293 8.14 7.43 -19.49
C LEU A 293 7.41 8.47 -18.63
N ARG A 294 7.24 9.71 -19.11
CA ARG A 294 6.44 10.74 -18.41
C ARG A 294 4.99 10.30 -18.29
N LYS A 295 4.41 9.75 -19.37
CA LYS A 295 3.06 9.21 -19.41
C LYS A 295 2.87 8.09 -18.38
N LEU A 296 3.81 7.15 -18.30
CA LEU A 296 3.77 6.06 -17.32
C LEU A 296 3.77 6.57 -15.88
N VAL A 297 4.67 7.50 -15.55
CA VAL A 297 4.75 8.10 -14.21
C VAL A 297 3.45 8.82 -13.87
N THR A 298 2.91 9.63 -14.80
CA THR A 298 1.63 10.31 -14.59
C THR A 298 0.49 9.33 -14.32
N LEU A 299 0.35 8.29 -15.15
CA LEU A 299 -0.69 7.28 -14.97
C LEU A 299 -0.54 6.53 -13.64
N TYR A 300 0.69 6.20 -13.24
CA TYR A 300 0.96 5.53 -11.97
C TYR A 300 0.63 6.40 -10.76
N ILE A 301 0.96 7.70 -10.77
CA ILE A 301 0.59 8.61 -9.68
C ILE A 301 -0.93 8.77 -9.60
N LEU A 302 -1.62 8.83 -10.74
CA LEU A 302 -3.09 8.85 -10.78
C LEU A 302 -3.69 7.56 -10.20
N ALA A 303 -3.07 6.40 -10.45
CA ALA A 303 -3.49 5.13 -9.86
C ALA A 303 -3.33 5.13 -8.34
N CYS A 304 -2.22 5.66 -7.81
CA CYS A 304 -2.01 5.82 -6.37
C CYS A 304 -3.08 6.73 -5.74
N GLY A 305 -3.31 7.92 -6.33
CA GLY A 305 -4.34 8.85 -5.84
C GLY A 305 -5.75 8.27 -5.94
N GLY A 306 -6.03 7.51 -7.00
CA GLY A 306 -7.30 6.84 -7.19
C GLY A 306 -7.57 5.73 -6.18
N GLN A 307 -6.54 4.96 -5.84
CA GLN A 307 -6.62 3.97 -4.76
C GLN A 307 -6.89 4.63 -3.41
N ASN A 308 -6.18 5.71 -3.09
CA ASN A 308 -6.40 6.48 -1.87
C ASN A 308 -7.82 7.05 -1.81
N TYR A 309 -8.32 7.56 -2.93
CA TYR A 309 -9.68 8.08 -3.05
C TYR A 309 -10.70 6.98 -2.76
N TRP A 310 -10.67 5.89 -3.53
CA TRP A 310 -11.59 4.77 -3.37
C TRP A 310 -11.56 4.18 -1.96
N ALA A 311 -10.37 4.01 -1.36
CA ALA A 311 -10.21 3.45 -0.03
C ALA A 311 -10.98 4.23 1.05
N SER A 312 -11.09 5.55 0.90
CA SER A 312 -11.76 6.40 1.90
C SER A 312 -13.27 6.20 2.03
N PHE A 313 -13.92 5.58 1.04
CA PHE A 313 -15.36 5.33 1.02
C PHE A 313 -15.75 3.91 0.62
N SER A 314 -14.78 3.03 0.37
CA SER A 314 -15.06 1.67 -0.07
C SER A 314 -15.92 0.92 0.95
N PRO A 315 -17.06 0.34 0.54
CA PRO A 315 -17.84 -0.54 1.40
C PRO A 315 -17.04 -1.74 1.93
N ARG A 316 -16.01 -2.16 1.19
CA ARG A 316 -15.08 -3.23 1.57
C ARG A 316 -14.54 -3.03 2.99
N TYR A 317 -14.17 -1.81 3.34
CA TYR A 317 -13.56 -1.49 4.64
C TYR A 317 -14.57 -1.08 5.72
N ILE A 318 -15.84 -0.91 5.34
CA ILE A 318 -16.90 -0.45 6.25
C ILE A 318 -17.72 -1.64 6.79
N LYS A 319 -17.76 -2.75 6.05
CA LYS A 319 -18.55 -3.93 6.39
C LYS A 319 -17.63 -5.06 6.88
N SER A 320 -17.91 -5.56 8.09
CA SER A 320 -17.43 -6.87 8.54
C SER A 320 -18.58 -7.64 9.20
N HIS A 321 -18.47 -8.97 9.22
CA HIS A 321 -19.44 -9.86 9.86
C HIS A 321 -19.34 -9.81 11.39
N TYR A 322 -18.17 -9.46 11.90
CA TYR A 322 -17.92 -9.12 13.29
C TYR A 322 -17.69 -7.62 13.42
N VAL A 323 -18.04 -7.02 14.55
CA VAL A 323 -17.71 -5.62 14.82
C VAL A 323 -17.12 -5.58 16.22
N ALA A 324 -15.80 -5.55 16.30
CA ALA A 324 -15.10 -5.48 17.58
C ALA A 324 -15.37 -4.15 18.27
N THR A 325 -15.49 -4.20 19.59
CA THR A 325 -15.53 -3.01 20.43
C THR A 325 -14.14 -2.37 20.54
N LYS A 326 -14.11 -1.08 20.89
CA LYS A 326 -12.85 -0.37 21.20
C LYS A 326 -12.10 -1.03 22.38
N GLU A 327 -12.84 -1.63 23.32
CA GLU A 327 -12.25 -2.37 24.45
C GLU A 327 -11.49 -3.60 23.95
N GLU A 328 -12.08 -4.40 23.06
CA GLU A 328 -11.41 -5.58 22.49
C GLU A 328 -10.15 -5.19 21.71
N ARG A 329 -10.22 -4.14 20.88
CA ARG A 329 -9.03 -3.64 20.17
C ARG A 329 -7.97 -3.09 21.08
N SER A 330 -8.33 -2.55 22.25
CA SER A 330 -7.35 -2.06 23.23
C SER A 330 -6.41 -3.16 23.73
N HIS A 331 -6.82 -4.43 23.66
CA HIS A 331 -5.97 -5.57 23.99
C HIS A 331 -4.78 -5.76 23.03
N LEU A 332 -4.78 -5.11 21.87
CA LEU A 332 -3.60 -5.07 21.00
C LEU A 332 -2.45 -4.27 21.60
N VAL A 333 -2.74 -3.33 22.50
CA VAL A 333 -1.71 -2.47 23.07
C VAL A 333 -0.82 -3.31 23.99
N GLY A 334 0.35 -3.65 23.49
CA GLY A 334 1.36 -4.45 24.18
C GLY A 334 2.47 -3.59 24.78
N PRO A 335 3.37 -4.19 25.58
CA PRO A 335 4.64 -3.54 25.88
C PRO A 335 5.44 -3.31 24.59
N PRO A 336 6.27 -2.26 24.49
CA PRO A 336 7.06 -2.00 23.30
C PRO A 336 7.92 -3.22 22.90
N GLY A 337 8.00 -3.49 21.60
CA GLY A 337 8.82 -4.57 21.05
C GLY A 337 10.31 -4.35 21.33
N GLU A 338 11.10 -5.43 21.33
CA GLU A 338 12.52 -5.38 21.68
C GLU A 338 13.32 -4.40 20.80
N SER A 339 13.08 -4.42 19.48
CA SER A 339 13.71 -3.50 18.53
C SER A 339 13.41 -2.03 18.86
N ILE A 340 12.19 -1.73 19.32
CA ILE A 340 11.78 -0.38 19.72
C ILE A 340 12.39 0.01 21.06
N ALA A 341 12.43 -0.92 22.02
CA ALA A 341 13.05 -0.71 23.33
C ALA A 341 14.55 -0.41 23.22
N LEU A 342 15.22 -0.90 22.17
CA LEU A 342 16.65 -0.69 21.92
C LEU A 342 16.96 0.57 21.10
N GLN A 343 16.01 1.18 20.39
CA GLN A 343 16.25 2.39 19.58
C GLN A 343 16.97 3.53 20.32
N PRO A 344 16.68 3.82 21.61
CA PRO A 344 17.44 4.83 22.32
C PRO A 344 18.92 4.45 22.45
N LEU A 345 19.23 3.18 22.75
CA LEU A 345 20.60 2.72 22.87
C LEU A 345 21.34 2.85 21.54
N GLU A 346 20.73 2.40 20.44
CA GLU A 346 21.29 2.52 19.08
C GLU A 346 21.52 3.98 18.69
N TYR A 347 20.58 4.87 19.03
CA TYR A 347 20.75 6.30 18.82
C TYR A 347 21.95 6.84 19.61
N ALA A 348 22.09 6.47 20.88
CA ALA A 348 23.21 6.88 21.71
C ALA A 348 24.57 6.41 21.16
N GLU A 349 24.62 5.19 20.62
CA GLU A 349 25.83 4.65 19.97
C GLU A 349 26.16 5.36 18.65
N SER A 350 25.15 5.83 17.92
CA SER A 350 25.32 6.51 16.63
C SER A 350 25.90 7.93 16.74
N VAL A 351 25.79 8.59 17.90
CA VAL A 351 26.23 9.98 18.09
C VAL A 351 27.68 10.02 18.60
N PRO A 352 28.64 10.60 17.86
CA PRO A 352 30.02 10.70 18.32
C PRO A 352 30.15 11.74 19.45
N GLY A 353 30.26 11.29 20.70
CA GLY A 353 30.74 12.11 21.80
C GLY A 353 29.97 11.98 23.12
N LYS A 354 30.71 11.76 24.21
CA LYS A 354 30.24 11.61 25.61
C LYS A 354 29.49 12.82 26.21
N LYS A 355 29.15 13.86 25.44
CA LYS A 355 28.63 15.14 25.95
C LYS A 355 27.10 15.23 26.04
N TYR A 356 26.37 14.21 25.59
CA TYR A 356 24.92 14.29 25.47
C TYR A 356 24.15 13.32 26.39
N TRP A 357 24.78 12.71 27.39
CA TRP A 357 24.12 11.71 28.26
C TRP A 357 22.91 12.27 29.04
N SER A 358 22.96 13.54 29.46
CA SER A 358 21.83 14.21 30.09
C SER A 358 20.69 14.50 29.10
N GLU A 359 21.01 14.87 27.86
CA GLU A 359 20.01 14.99 26.79
C GLU A 359 19.44 13.62 26.42
N PHE A 360 20.27 12.58 26.41
CA PHE A 360 19.90 11.20 26.15
C PHE A 360 18.95 10.67 27.23
N LEU A 361 19.25 10.87 28.52
CA LEU A 361 18.33 10.53 29.62
C LEU A 361 17.02 11.29 29.52
N ARG A 362 17.06 12.57 29.14
CA ARG A 362 15.84 13.35 28.87
C ARG A 362 15.03 12.78 27.72
N ALA A 363 15.68 12.39 26.63
CA ALA A 363 15.05 11.73 25.49
C ALA A 363 14.47 10.37 25.89
N MET A 364 15.26 9.53 26.58
CA MET A 364 14.84 8.24 27.12
C MET A 364 13.59 8.36 28.00
N ASN A 365 13.55 9.40 28.83
CA ASN A 365 12.44 9.60 29.73
C ASN A 365 11.12 10.03 29.05
N VAL A 366 11.18 10.50 27.79
CA VAL A 366 9.96 10.67 26.97
C VAL A 366 9.27 9.32 26.77
N TRP A 367 10.04 8.25 26.57
CA TRP A 367 9.53 6.90 26.40
C TRP A 367 9.27 6.20 27.74
N LEU A 368 10.23 6.27 28.68
CA LEU A 368 10.18 5.51 29.94
C LEU A 368 9.28 6.13 31.01
N ARG A 369 8.90 7.41 30.88
CA ARG A 369 8.02 8.16 31.82
C ARG A 369 8.37 7.95 33.30
N LEU A 370 9.65 7.96 33.64
CA LEU A 370 10.13 7.71 35.00
C LEU A 370 9.78 8.90 35.92
N PRO A 371 9.63 8.66 37.24
CA PRO A 371 9.44 9.72 38.21
C PRO A 371 10.57 10.76 38.18
N ALA A 372 10.23 12.05 38.30
CA ALA A 372 11.20 13.15 38.20
C ALA A 372 12.41 13.00 39.15
N GLN A 373 12.18 12.43 40.33
CA GLN A 373 13.23 12.16 41.31
C GLN A 373 14.23 11.11 40.80
N SER A 374 13.77 10.07 40.10
CA SER A 374 14.61 9.01 39.52
C SER A 374 15.52 9.55 38.41
N ILE A 375 14.99 10.43 37.54
CA ILE A 375 15.78 11.11 36.49
C ILE A 375 16.92 11.91 37.12
N LYS A 376 16.62 12.68 38.16
CA LYS A 376 17.61 13.51 38.86
C LYS A 376 18.74 12.68 39.48
N TYR A 377 18.42 11.49 40.02
CA TYR A 377 19.42 10.57 40.52
C TYR A 377 20.27 9.97 39.41
N MET A 378 19.65 9.54 38.31
CA MET A 378 20.38 9.01 37.15
C MET A 378 21.32 10.06 36.56
N ASP A 379 20.85 11.28 36.31
CA ASP A 379 21.70 12.39 35.82
C ASP A 379 22.93 12.60 36.71
N THR A 380 22.75 12.53 38.03
CA THR A 380 23.84 12.68 39.00
C THR A 380 24.85 11.53 38.89
N ILE A 381 24.37 10.28 38.77
CA ILE A 381 25.21 9.08 38.63
C ILE A 381 25.98 9.13 37.31
N PHE A 382 25.32 9.44 36.19
CA PHE A 382 25.95 9.50 34.88
C PHE A 382 26.98 10.63 34.78
N ALA A 383 26.72 11.80 35.40
CA ALA A 383 27.70 12.86 35.51
C ALA A 383 28.98 12.41 36.26
N HIS A 384 28.84 11.65 37.34
CA HIS A 384 29.97 11.09 38.08
C HIS A 384 30.72 10.04 37.26
N LEU A 385 30.01 9.11 36.61
CA LEU A 385 30.61 8.06 35.78
C LEU A 385 31.39 8.66 34.59
N CYS A 386 30.81 9.65 33.92
CA CYS A 386 31.47 10.36 32.82
C CYS A 386 32.73 11.10 33.30
N ALA A 387 32.68 11.79 34.43
CA ALA A 387 33.84 12.45 35.04
C ALA A 387 34.94 11.45 35.45
N SER A 388 34.57 10.25 35.91
CA SER A 388 35.51 9.19 36.27
C SER A 388 36.14 8.46 35.09
N SER A 389 35.57 8.57 33.90
CA SER A 389 36.07 7.95 32.65
C SER A 389 37.10 8.80 31.87
N VAL A 390 37.63 9.86 32.52
CA VAL A 390 38.69 10.77 32.01
C VAL A 390 40.06 10.48 32.66
N MET A 391 40.23 9.34 33.34
CA MET A 391 41.55 8.81 33.69
C MET A 391 42.05 7.79 32.67
#